data_AF-A0A2P4YEA4-F1
#
_entry.id   AF-A0A2P4YEA4-F1
#
_cell.length_a   1.000
_cell.length_b   1.000
_cell.length_c   1.000
_cell.angle_alpha   90.00
_cell.angle_beta   90.00
_cell.angle_gamma   90.00
#
_symmetry.space_group_name_H-M   'P 1'
#
loop_
_entity.id
_entity.type
_entity.pdbx_description
1 polymer ?
#
loop_
_entity_poly.entity_id
_entity_poly.type
_entity_poly.pdbx_seq_one_letter_code
_entity_poly.pdbx_strand_id
1 'polypeptide(L)'
;MLSGEAIFLFVFSQACTGSTYGIVPYVSPRHTGVASGIVGAGGNMGGLAWGFLFKGVGSRALSFEYMSFIVAGAALTCCGMHIEGESTLWTREFPIRNHNF
;
A
#
# COMPACT_ATOMS: atom_id res chain seq x y z
N MET A 1 10.40 26.71 15.41
CA MET A 1 9.22 26.08 16.03
C MET A 1 8.39 25.19 15.09
N LEU A 2 8.73 25.06 13.79
CA LEU A 2 8.00 24.21 12.83
C LEU A 2 8.65 22.83 12.54
N SER A 3 9.88 22.59 13.01
CA SER A 3 10.68 21.42 12.61
C SER A 3 10.29 20.13 13.36
N GLY A 4 9.92 20.21 14.64
CA GLY A 4 9.56 19.03 15.43
C GLY A 4 8.29 18.32 14.93
N GLU A 5 7.23 19.09 14.66
CA GLU A 5 5.95 18.57 14.16
C GLU A 5 6.10 17.90 12.78
N ALA A 6 6.88 18.51 11.88
CA ALA A 6 7.13 17.97 10.54
C ALA A 6 7.89 16.63 10.60
N ILE A 7 8.88 16.51 11.50
CA ILE A 7 9.62 15.26 11.70
C ILE A 7 8.70 14.18 12.27
N PHE A 8 7.83 14.52 13.23
CA PHE A 8 6.86 13.60 13.80
C PHE A 8 5.92 13.02 12.72
N LEU A 9 5.32 13.89 11.90
CA LEU A 9 4.44 13.47 10.80
C LEU A 9 5.19 12.63 9.76
N PHE A 10 6.44 12.97 9.45
CA PHE A 10 7.25 12.22 8.49
C PHE A 10 7.60 10.82 8.99
N VAL A 11 8.00 10.67 10.26
CA VAL A 11 8.28 9.36 10.86
C VAL A 11 7.03 8.50 10.89
N PHE A 12 5.88 9.07 11.26
CA PHE A 12 4.60 8.36 11.23
C PHE A 12 4.23 7.92 9.81
N SER A 13 4.37 8.79 8.82
CA SER A 13 4.09 8.46 7.41
C SER A 13 4.97 7.32 6.89
N GLN A 14 6.26 7.30 7.23
CA GLN A 14 7.13 6.19 6.89
C GLN A 14 6.76 4.90 7.63
N ALA A 15 6.42 4.99 8.92
CA ALA A 15 5.97 3.84 9.69
C ALA A 15 4.70 3.21 9.09
N CYS A 16 3.70 4.01 8.71
CA CYS A 16 2.49 3.52 8.04
C CYS A 16 2.80 2.82 6.70
N THR A 17 3.72 3.37 5.92
CA THR A 17 4.15 2.77 4.65
C THR A 17 4.89 1.44 4.88
N GLY A 18 5.72 1.36 5.92
CA GLY A 18 6.38 0.11 6.34
C GLY A 18 5.38 -0.94 6.83
N SER A 19 4.38 -0.54 7.62
CA SER A 19 3.34 -1.44 8.13
C SER A 19 2.50 -2.04 7.01
N THR A 20 2.09 -1.24 6.02
CA THR A 20 1.30 -1.73 4.88
C THR A 20 2.11 -2.70 4.01
N TYR A 21 3.40 -2.43 3.76
CA TYR A 21 4.29 -3.38 3.09
C TYR A 21 4.46 -4.69 3.89
N GLY A 22 4.48 -4.60 5.22
CA GLY A 22 4.53 -5.77 6.10
C GLY A 22 3.33 -6.71 6.00
N ILE A 23 2.17 -6.22 5.53
CA ILE A 23 0.94 -7.03 5.35
C ILE A 23 0.99 -7.83 4.03
N VAL A 24 1.70 -7.33 3.01
CA VAL A 24 1.78 -7.92 1.66
C VAL A 24 2.08 -9.43 1.61
N PRO A 25 3.07 -9.97 2.35
CA PRO A 25 3.34 -11.42 2.30
C PRO A 25 2.18 -12.26 2.86
N TYR A 26 1.29 -11.70 3.68
CA TYR A 26 0.14 -12.41 4.23
C TYR A 26 -1.06 -12.46 3.27
N VAL A 27 -1.09 -11.58 2.26
CA VAL A 27 -2.17 -11.57 1.23
C VAL A 27 -2.06 -12.79 0.30
N SER A 28 -0.85 -13.28 0.04
CA SER A 28 -0.62 -14.47 -0.80
C SER A 28 0.45 -15.37 -0.16
N PRO A 29 0.08 -16.19 0.83
CA PRO A 29 1.02 -17.02 1.59
C PRO A 29 1.73 -18.07 0.72
N ARG A 30 1.16 -18.43 -0.43
CA ARG A 30 1.76 -19.37 -1.38
C ARG A 30 2.89 -18.76 -2.23
N HIS A 31 2.90 -17.44 -2.42
CA HIS A 31 3.85 -16.74 -3.30
C HIS A 31 4.32 -15.40 -2.68
N THR A 32 4.70 -15.44 -1.40
CA THR A 32 5.04 -14.23 -0.61
C THR A 32 6.14 -13.37 -1.23
N GLY A 33 7.17 -14.00 -1.82
CA GLY A 33 8.27 -13.28 -2.47
C GLY A 33 7.85 -12.52 -3.74
N VAL A 34 6.93 -13.07 -4.52
CA VAL A 34 6.42 -12.40 -5.74
C VAL A 34 5.50 -11.24 -5.35
N ALA A 35 4.61 -11.44 -4.38
CA ALA A 35 3.74 -10.38 -3.88
C ALA A 35 4.55 -9.20 -3.31
N SER A 36 5.49 -9.47 -2.40
CA SER A 36 6.37 -8.44 -1.84
C SER A 36 7.28 -7.80 -2.89
N GLY A 37 7.78 -8.58 -3.86
CA GLY A 37 8.60 -8.07 -4.97
C GLY A 37 7.86 -7.08 -5.86
N ILE A 38 6.61 -7.38 -6.24
CA ILE A 38 5.77 -6.48 -7.04
C ILE A 38 5.48 -5.18 -6.27
N VAL A 39 5.09 -5.27 -4.99
CA VAL A 39 4.80 -4.06 -4.19
C VAL A 39 6.06 -3.22 -3.97
N GLY A 40 7.22 -3.86 -3.72
CA GLY A 40 8.50 -3.17 -3.57
C GLY A 40 8.94 -2.45 -4.84
N ALA A 41 8.79 -3.09 -6.01
CA ALA A 41 9.06 -2.46 -7.30
C ALA A 41 8.08 -1.31 -7.59
N GLY A 42 6.81 -1.47 -7.20
CA GLY A 42 5.77 -0.46 -7.32
C GLY A 42 6.09 0.82 -6.57
N GLY A 43 6.67 0.75 -5.36
CA GLY A 43 7.09 1.93 -4.60
C GLY A 43 8.11 2.80 -5.34
N ASN A 44 9.13 2.18 -5.94
CA ASN A 44 10.14 2.88 -6.75
C ASN A 44 9.53 3.47 -8.04
N MET A 45 8.66 2.69 -8.70
CA MET A 45 7.97 3.13 -9.92
C MET A 45 7.02 4.31 -9.66
N GLY A 46 6.30 4.30 -8.53
CA GLY A 46 5.41 5.39 -8.12
C GLY A 46 6.16 6.70 -7.91
N GLY A 47 7.35 6.66 -7.28
CA GLY A 47 8.21 7.83 -7.13
C GLY A 47 8.66 8.41 -8.48
N LEU A 48 9.02 7.54 -9.43
CA LEU A 48 9.37 7.95 -10.79
C LEU A 48 8.17 8.55 -11.53
N ALA A 49 7.00 7.91 -11.47
CA ALA A 49 5.77 8.37 -12.10
C ALA A 49 5.38 9.76 -11.59
N TRP A 50 5.51 9.99 -10.29
CA TRP A 50 5.24 11.28 -9.68
C TRP A 50 6.26 12.36 -10.09
N GLY A 51 7.53 12.00 -10.16
CA GLY A 51 8.58 12.88 -10.67
C GLY A 51 8.32 13.30 -12.12
N PHE A 52 7.86 12.38 -12.96
CA PHE A 52 7.42 12.70 -14.33
C PHE A 52 6.17 13.57 -14.36
N LEU A 53 5.20 13.32 -13.48
CA LEU A 53 3.99 14.13 -13.43
C LEU A 53 4.30 15.60 -13.07
N PHE A 54 5.14 15.83 -12.05
CA PHE A 54 5.61 17.17 -11.72
C PHE A 54 6.38 17.83 -12.86
N LYS A 55 7.16 17.06 -13.61
CA LYS A 55 7.90 17.57 -14.78
C LYS A 55 6.96 17.92 -15.93
N GLY A 56 5.91 17.14 -16.16
CA GLY A 56 4.97 17.33 -17.27
C GLY A 56 3.97 18.46 -17.05
N VAL A 57 3.50 18.65 -15.82
CA VAL A 57 2.49 19.66 -15.49
C VAL A 57 3.10 21.06 -15.28
N GLY A 58 4.35 21.14 -14.81
CA GLY A 58 5.06 22.41 -14.58
C GLY A 58 4.55 23.24 -13.40
N SER A 59 3.25 23.16 -13.08
CA SER A 59 2.63 23.75 -11.89
C SER A 59 2.58 22.76 -10.73
N ARG A 60 3.19 23.12 -9.59
CA ARG A 60 3.21 22.29 -8.38
C ARG A 60 1.82 22.08 -7.80
N ALA A 61 0.98 23.11 -7.79
CA ALA A 61 -0.36 23.06 -7.23
C ALA A 61 -1.24 22.05 -8.00
N LEU A 62 -1.22 22.14 -9.33
CA LEU A 62 -2.01 21.26 -10.20
C LEU A 62 -1.51 19.81 -10.15
N SER A 63 -0.20 19.62 -9.96
CA SER A 63 0.36 18.29 -9.74
C SER A 63 -0.20 17.68 -8.46
N PHE A 64 -0.13 18.40 -7.33
CA PHE A 64 -0.65 17.94 -6.03
C PHE A 64 -2.13 17.60 -6.09
N GLU A 65 -2.92 18.36 -6.85
CA GLU A 65 -4.33 18.07 -7.09
C GLU A 65 -4.53 16.75 -7.85
N TYR A 66 -3.75 16.48 -8.90
CA TYR A 66 -3.83 15.18 -9.57
C TYR A 66 -3.44 14.01 -8.67
N MET A 67 -2.43 14.17 -7.80
CA MET A 67 -2.08 13.09 -6.87
C MET A 67 -3.16 12.83 -5.84
N SER A 68 -3.78 13.87 -5.29
CA SER A 68 -4.84 13.68 -4.30
C SER A 68 -6.01 12.91 -4.90
N PHE A 69 -6.39 13.18 -6.15
CA PHE A 69 -7.41 12.41 -6.86
C PHE A 69 -7.00 10.95 -7.12
N ILE A 70 -5.76 10.70 -7.54
CA ILE A 70 -5.26 9.32 -7.79
C ILE A 70 -5.23 8.53 -6.48
N VAL A 71 -4.72 9.12 -5.41
CA VAL A 71 -4.63 8.46 -4.09
C VAL A 71 -6.03 8.24 -3.50
N ALA A 72 -6.94 9.21 -3.64
CA ALA A 72 -8.33 9.05 -3.22
C ALA A 72 -9.04 7.93 -4.01
N GLY A 73 -8.83 7.86 -5.33
CA GLY A 73 -9.32 6.77 -6.17
C GLY A 73 -8.77 5.41 -5.74
N ALA A 74 -7.47 5.31 -5.48
CA ALA A 74 -6.85 4.09 -4.97
C ALA A 74 -7.43 3.68 -3.59
N ALA A 75 -7.65 4.65 -2.70
CA ALA A 75 -8.29 4.39 -1.40
C ALA A 75 -9.74 3.88 -1.55
N LEU A 76 -10.51 4.45 -2.49
CA LEU A 76 -11.86 3.98 -2.80
C LEU A 76 -11.86 2.55 -3.35
N THR A 77 -10.87 2.20 -4.19
CA THR A 77 -10.75 0.82 -4.67
C THR A 77 -10.48 -0.15 -3.54
N CYS A 78 -9.77 0.26 -2.47
CA CYS A 78 -9.61 -0.56 -1.27
C CYS A 78 -10.96 -0.80 -0.55
N CYS A 79 -11.85 0.18 -0.50
CA CYS A 79 -13.20 0.01 0.07
C CYS A 79 -14.08 -0.96 -0.74
N GLY A 80 -13.82 -1.08 -2.04
CA GLY A 80 -14.50 -2.01 -2.94
C GLY A 80 -13.85 -3.40 -3.02
N MET A 81 -12.76 -3.65 -2.30
CA MET A 81 -12.13 -4.99 -2.26
C MET A 81 -13.02 -5.94 -1.46
N HIS A 82 -13.88 -6.66 -2.18
CA HIS A 82 -14.58 -7.83 -1.68
C HIS A 82 -13.59 -9.01 -1.67
N ILE A 83 -13.19 -9.45 -0.47
CA ILE A 83 -12.30 -10.59 -0.28
C ILE A 83 -13.16 -11.86 -0.34
N GLU A 84 -13.22 -12.52 -1.49
CA GLU A 84 -13.72 -13.90 -1.58
C GLU A 84 -12.60 -14.86 -1.18
N GLY A 85 -12.72 -15.51 -0.01
CA GLY A 85 -11.94 -16.72 0.28
C GLY A 85 -11.33 -16.92 1.67
N GLU A 86 -11.38 -15.97 2.60
CA GLU A 86 -10.92 -16.17 3.99
C GLU A 86 -11.94 -15.57 4.97
N SER A 87 -12.11 -16.22 6.13
CA SER A 87 -13.23 -16.06 7.07
C SER A 87 -13.68 -14.61 7.32
N THR A 88 -14.90 -14.31 6.84
CA THR A 88 -15.72 -13.27 7.47
C THR A 88 -15.92 -13.66 8.94
N LEU A 89 -16.15 -12.70 9.84
CA LEU A 89 -16.44 -12.81 11.30
C LEU A 89 -17.53 -13.84 11.73
N TRP A 90 -18.01 -14.69 10.82
CA TRP A 90 -19.04 -15.71 10.98
C TRP A 90 -18.65 -17.11 10.48
N THR A 91 -17.41 -17.34 10.03
CA THR A 91 -16.96 -18.70 9.68
C THR A 91 -15.66 -19.01 10.40
N ARG A 92 -15.65 -20.08 11.19
CA ARG A 92 -14.45 -20.57 11.86
C ARG A 92 -13.55 -21.26 10.84
N GLU A 93 -12.29 -20.85 10.75
CA GLU A 93 -11.24 -21.66 10.12
C GLU A 93 -11.30 -23.11 10.62
N PHE A 94 -11.40 -24.06 9.69
CA PHE A 94 -11.05 -25.45 9.98
C PHE A 94 -9.53 -25.58 9.97
N PRO A 95 -8.93 -26.27 10.97
CA PRO A 95 -7.49 -26.39 11.08
C PRO A 95 -6.92 -27.16 9.88
N ILE A 96 -5.92 -26.55 9.22
CA ILE A 96 -5.06 -27.22 8.24
C ILE A 96 -4.38 -28.39 8.96
N ARG A 97 -4.88 -29.61 8.71
CA ARG A 97 -4.26 -30.85 9.17
C ARG A 97 -2.92 -31.01 8.49
N ASN A 98 -1.88 -31.02 9.31
CA ASN A 98 -0.56 -31.52 8.96
C ASN A 98 -0.66 -32.94 8.36
N HIS A 99 -0.15 -33.11 7.14
CA HIS A 99 0.35 -34.42 6.72
C HIS A 99 1.84 -34.26 6.50
N ASN A 100 2.58 -34.72 7.49
CA ASN A 100 3.99 -35.05 7.34
C ASN A 100 4.08 -36.15 6.27
N PHE A 101 4.82 -35.87 5.20
CA PHE A 101 5.79 -36.79 4.63
C PHE A 101 6.99 -35.96 4.17
#